data_AF-A0AAE4Y7K5-F1
#
_entry.id   AF-A0AAE4Y7K5-F1
#
_cell.length_a   1.000
_cell.length_b   1.000
_cell.length_c   1.000
_cell.angle_alpha   90.00
_cell.angle_beta   90.00
_cell.angle_gamma   90.00
#
_symmetry.space_group_name_H-M   'P 1'
#
loop_
_entity.id
_entity.type
_entity.pdbx_description
1 polymer ?
#
loop_
_entity_poly.entity_id
_entity_poly.type
_entity_poly.pdbx_seq_one_letter_code
_entity_poly.pdbx_strand_id
1 'polypeptide(L)'
;MARGEGDFAPVLACPSAPATPGAGLLGVATPDGHIAYLRTLMQVDADFLATARAAGVPEARMRFTHECQTSACRQWTGSACGVITRVLDAMGPGLSPPAKLSPCPIRGTCRWFAQEGPVACTACAEVLTDTREPA
;
A
#
# COMPACT_ATOMS: atom_id res chain seq x y z
N MET A 1 1.43 -5.87 -42.08
CA MET A 1 1.83 -7.09 -41.34
C MET A 1 2.15 -6.66 -39.92
N ALA A 2 1.51 -7.32 -38.94
CA ALA A 2 1.25 -6.85 -37.59
C ALA A 2 2.50 -6.55 -36.74
N ARG A 3 2.51 -5.38 -36.09
CA ARG A 3 3.29 -5.18 -34.87
C ARG A 3 2.36 -5.59 -33.72
N GLY A 4 2.70 -6.68 -33.04
CA GLY A 4 1.98 -7.08 -31.83
C GLY A 4 2.19 -6.02 -30.75
N GLU A 5 1.15 -5.26 -30.46
CA GLU A 5 0.99 -4.54 -29.20
C GLU A 5 0.81 -5.59 -28.09
N GLY A 6 1.93 -6.07 -27.57
CA GLY A 6 1.95 -6.74 -26.28
C GLY A 6 1.58 -5.70 -25.22
N ASP A 7 0.45 -5.89 -24.57
CA ASP A 7 -0.02 -5.09 -23.45
C ASP A 7 1.00 -5.18 -22.29
N PHE A 8 1.96 -4.26 -22.26
CA PHE A 8 2.85 -4.06 -21.11
C PHE A 8 2.12 -3.20 -20.09
N ALA A 9 1.01 -3.70 -19.54
CA ALA A 9 0.40 -3.05 -18.39
C ALA A 9 1.48 -2.92 -17.29
N PRO A 10 1.73 -1.72 -16.77
CA PRO A 10 2.78 -1.53 -15.77
C PRO A 10 2.47 -2.39 -14.54
N VAL A 11 3.51 -3.09 -14.05
CA VAL A 11 3.42 -3.85 -12.80
C VAL A 11 3.12 -2.87 -11.68
N LEU A 12 1.88 -2.91 -11.19
CA LEU A 12 1.42 -1.99 -10.15
C LEU A 12 1.98 -2.41 -8.79
N ALA A 13 2.38 -1.44 -7.98
CA ALA A 13 2.82 -1.61 -6.61
C ALA A 13 1.61 -1.72 -5.67
N CYS A 14 1.62 -2.74 -4.82
CA CYS A 14 0.73 -2.84 -3.67
C CYS A 14 1.21 -1.86 -2.58
N PRO A 15 0.38 -0.90 -2.13
CA PRO A 15 0.76 0.01 -1.05
C PRO A 15 0.63 -0.64 0.35
N SER A 16 0.23 -1.90 0.45
CA SER A 16 -0.01 -2.63 1.71
C SER A 16 0.60 -4.03 1.63
N ALA A 17 1.83 -4.12 1.13
CA ALA A 17 2.53 -5.39 1.06
C ALA A 17 2.96 -5.87 2.46
N PRO A 18 3.12 -7.19 2.68
CA PRO A 18 3.72 -7.72 3.90
C PRO A 18 5.18 -7.28 4.09
N ALA A 19 5.66 -7.28 5.33
CA ALA A 19 7.05 -6.97 5.67
C ALA A 19 7.96 -8.18 5.36
N THR A 20 8.34 -8.31 4.09
CA THR A 20 9.25 -9.36 3.57
C THR A 20 10.53 -8.75 3.00
N PRO A 21 11.67 -9.48 3.00
CA PRO A 21 12.90 -9.00 2.38
C PRO A 21 12.66 -8.58 0.92
N GLY A 22 13.23 -7.46 0.51
CA GLY A 22 13.03 -6.86 -0.82
C GLY A 22 11.83 -5.91 -0.92
N ALA A 23 10.94 -5.88 0.08
CA ALA A 23 9.88 -4.87 0.14
C ALA A 23 10.46 -3.46 0.30
N GLY A 24 9.74 -2.47 -0.19
CA GLY A 24 10.04 -1.06 0.03
C GLY A 24 9.35 -0.56 1.29
N LEU A 25 10.09 0.05 2.21
CA LEU A 25 9.51 0.86 3.29
C LEU A 25 8.92 2.13 2.67
N LEU A 26 7.61 2.26 2.76
CA LEU A 26 6.81 3.32 2.15
C LEU A 26 6.52 4.45 3.15
N GLY A 27 6.30 4.12 4.42
CA GLY A 27 6.06 5.11 5.46
C GLY A 27 6.12 4.51 6.86
N VAL A 28 6.07 5.39 7.86
CA VAL A 28 6.06 5.03 9.29
C VAL A 28 4.83 5.63 9.96
N ALA A 29 4.26 4.91 10.92
CA ALA A 29 3.16 5.41 11.73
C ALA A 29 3.64 6.54 12.64
N THR A 30 2.90 7.65 12.67
CA THR A 30 3.09 8.73 13.62
C THR A 30 2.39 8.40 14.94
N PRO A 31 2.74 9.07 16.06
CA PRO A 31 2.03 8.92 17.33
C PRO A 31 0.52 9.21 17.22
N ASP A 32 0.14 10.07 16.27
CA ASP A 32 -1.26 10.44 16.01
C ASP A 32 -2.02 9.41 15.16
N GLY A 33 -1.39 8.27 14.81
CA GLY A 33 -2.02 7.17 14.08
C GLY A 33 -2.02 7.29 12.56
N HIS A 34 -1.38 8.32 11.99
CA HIS A 34 -1.28 8.51 10.54
C HIS A 34 0.00 7.91 9.96
N ILE A 35 0.04 7.66 8.65
CA ILE A 35 1.28 7.27 7.97
C ILE A 35 2.04 8.50 7.45
N ALA A 36 3.24 8.70 7.97
CA ALA A 36 4.24 9.61 7.39
C ALA A 36 5.02 8.89 6.28
N TYR A 37 4.79 9.29 5.03
CA TYR A 37 5.46 8.72 3.86
C TYR A 37 6.92 9.16 3.75
N LEU A 38 7.80 8.22 3.39
CA LEU A 38 9.17 8.55 3.01
C LEU A 38 9.20 9.24 1.64
N ARG A 39 10.15 10.16 1.46
CA ARG A 39 10.37 10.81 0.16
C ARG A 39 10.96 9.84 -0.87
N THR A 40 11.81 8.94 -0.41
CA THR A 40 12.49 7.93 -1.24
C THR A 40 12.19 6.56 -0.67
N LEU A 41 11.86 5.61 -1.54
CA LEU A 41 11.61 4.25 -1.15
C LEU A 41 12.91 3.59 -0.70
N MET A 42 12.91 3.02 0.51
CA MET A 42 14.05 2.26 1.05
C MET A 42 13.73 0.78 0.97
N GLN A 43 14.54 -0.01 0.27
CA GLN A 43 14.38 -1.46 0.30
C GLN A 43 14.81 -2.00 1.66
N VAL A 44 14.03 -2.91 2.22
CA VAL A 44 14.33 -3.56 3.50
C VAL A 44 14.87 -4.96 3.27
N ASP A 45 15.88 -5.33 4.06
CA ASP A 45 16.47 -6.66 4.05
C ASP A 45 16.03 -7.48 5.27
N ALA A 46 16.59 -8.68 5.41
CA ALA A 46 16.27 -9.58 6.52
C ALA A 46 16.70 -9.01 7.88
N ASP A 47 17.82 -8.28 7.94
CA ASP A 47 18.37 -7.73 9.18
C ASP A 47 17.54 -6.56 9.71
N PHE A 48 17.11 -5.67 8.80
CA PHE A 48 16.13 -4.63 9.09
C PHE A 48 14.85 -5.24 9.67
N LEU A 49 14.31 -6.26 9.01
CA LEU A 49 13.06 -6.89 9.42
C LEU A 49 13.19 -7.62 10.75
N ALA A 50 14.33 -8.28 11.01
CA ALA A 50 14.60 -8.90 12.30
C ALA A 50 14.62 -7.86 13.42
N THR A 51 15.30 -6.73 13.20
CA THR A 51 15.35 -5.61 14.15
C THR A 51 13.97 -5.01 14.39
N ALA A 52 13.21 -4.78 13.31
CA ALA A 52 11.85 -4.25 13.39
C ALA A 52 10.95 -5.19 14.20
N ARG A 53 10.98 -6.50 13.92
CA ARG A 53 10.20 -7.52 14.64
C ARG A 53 10.56 -7.63 16.11
N ALA A 54 11.84 -7.51 16.46
CA ALA A 54 12.28 -7.50 17.86
C ALA A 54 11.66 -6.34 18.66
N ALA A 55 11.34 -5.23 18.00
CA ALA A 55 10.66 -4.10 18.62
C ALA A 55 9.12 -4.19 18.56
N GLY A 56 8.54 -5.24 17.96
CA GLY A 56 7.09 -5.42 17.77
C GLY A 56 6.68 -5.62 16.31
N VAL A 57 5.38 -5.80 16.04
CA VAL A 57 4.85 -6.06 14.68
C VAL A 57 5.23 -4.91 13.73
N PRO A 58 6.01 -5.16 12.66
CA PRO A 58 6.43 -4.10 11.73
C PRO A 58 5.25 -3.40 11.07
N GLU A 59 4.27 -4.16 10.57
CA GLU A 59 3.10 -3.66 9.85
C GLU A 59 2.19 -2.75 10.71
N ALA A 60 2.24 -2.90 12.04
CA ALA A 60 1.54 -2.02 12.98
C ALA A 60 2.19 -0.62 13.11
N ARG A 61 3.43 -0.46 12.62
CA ARG A 61 4.23 0.77 12.79
C ARG A 61 4.85 1.29 11.49
N MET A 62 4.83 0.47 10.45
CA MET A 62 5.51 0.71 9.19
C MET A 62 4.62 0.22 8.06
N ARG A 63 4.65 0.96 6.96
CA ARG A 63 3.92 0.62 5.76
C ARG A 63 4.90 0.17 4.70
N PHE A 64 4.63 -0.97 4.10
CA PHE A 64 5.49 -1.58 3.08
C PHE A 64 4.80 -1.64 1.72
N THR A 65 5.61 -1.63 0.68
CA THR A 65 5.19 -1.81 -0.71
C THR A 65 5.99 -2.89 -1.40
N HIS A 66 5.34 -3.58 -2.31
CA HIS A 66 5.93 -4.59 -3.19
C HIS A 66 5.06 -4.66 -4.45
N GLU A 67 5.50 -5.41 -5.46
CA GLU A 67 4.65 -5.81 -6.59
C GLU A 67 3.25 -6.31 -6.15
N CYS A 68 2.22 -5.88 -6.87
CA CYS A 68 0.85 -6.33 -6.65
C CYS A 68 0.64 -7.71 -7.28
N GLN A 69 0.47 -8.72 -6.42
CA GLN A 69 0.30 -10.11 -6.83
C GLN A 69 -1.03 -10.41 -7.55
N THR A 70 -1.95 -9.44 -7.67
CA THR A 70 -3.28 -9.59 -8.30
C THR A 70 -3.98 -10.90 -7.91
N SER A 71 -4.19 -11.83 -8.84
CA SER A 71 -4.87 -13.11 -8.63
C SER A 71 -4.21 -14.02 -7.59
N ALA A 72 -2.92 -13.86 -7.31
CA ALA A 72 -2.22 -14.59 -6.25
C ALA A 72 -2.39 -13.94 -4.85
N CYS A 73 -3.05 -12.78 -4.75
CA CYS A 73 -3.37 -12.14 -3.48
C CYS A 73 -4.75 -12.58 -2.98
N ARG A 74 -4.84 -13.03 -1.72
CA ARG A 74 -6.11 -13.39 -1.05
C ARG A 74 -7.15 -12.27 -1.00
N GLN A 75 -6.73 -11.01 -1.19
CA GLN A 75 -7.59 -9.84 -1.15
C GLN A 75 -8.12 -9.44 -2.53
N TRP A 76 -7.70 -10.13 -3.59
CA TRP A 76 -8.13 -9.84 -4.95
C TRP A 76 -9.55 -10.33 -5.18
N THR A 77 -10.39 -9.50 -5.78
CA THR A 77 -11.80 -9.80 -6.03
C THR A 77 -12.04 -10.52 -7.36
N GLY A 78 -10.99 -10.72 -8.15
CA GLY A 78 -11.04 -11.22 -9.54
C GLY A 78 -10.62 -10.14 -10.54
N SER A 79 -10.93 -8.88 -10.27
CA SER A 79 -10.57 -7.74 -11.13
C SER A 79 -9.93 -6.55 -10.40
N ALA A 80 -10.04 -6.50 -9.06
CA ALA A 80 -9.65 -5.35 -8.26
C ALA A 80 -9.11 -5.75 -6.88
N CYS A 81 -8.44 -4.81 -6.21
CA CYS A 81 -8.05 -4.96 -4.83
C CYS A 81 -9.27 -4.74 -3.92
N GLY A 82 -9.71 -5.78 -3.21
CA GLY A 82 -10.85 -5.69 -2.29
C GLY A 82 -10.55 -4.91 -1.01
N VAL A 83 -9.27 -4.70 -0.64
CA VAL A 83 -8.93 -3.94 0.57
C VAL A 83 -9.36 -2.49 0.43
N ILE A 84 -8.98 -1.81 -0.66
CA ILE A 84 -9.27 -0.39 -0.81
C ILE A 84 -10.78 -0.15 -0.93
N THR A 85 -11.50 -1.05 -1.62
CA THR A 85 -12.96 -0.99 -1.70
C THR A 85 -13.59 -1.03 -0.31
N ARG A 86 -13.24 -2.03 0.52
CA ARG A 86 -13.78 -2.15 1.89
C ARG A 86 -13.43 -0.96 2.77
N VAL A 87 -12.21 -0.42 2.64
CA VAL A 87 -11.79 0.76 3.39
C VAL A 87 -12.63 1.97 3.01
N LEU A 88 -12.80 2.23 1.70
CA LEU A 88 -13.61 3.36 1.23
C LEU A 88 -15.08 3.20 1.64
N ASP A 89 -15.63 2.00 1.55
CA ASP A 89 -16.99 1.69 2.02
C ASP A 89 -17.15 1.99 3.52
N ALA A 90 -16.15 1.63 4.34
CA ALA A 90 -16.16 1.88 5.78
C ALA A 90 -15.99 3.36 6.14
N MET A 91 -15.27 4.14 5.33
CA MET A 91 -15.14 5.59 5.50
C MET A 91 -16.43 6.34 5.13
N GLY A 92 -17.31 5.71 4.36
CA GLY A 92 -18.62 6.23 4.01
C GLY A 92 -18.64 7.17 2.80
N PRO A 93 -19.85 7.52 2.33
CA PRO A 93 -20.04 8.38 1.18
C PRO A 93 -19.61 9.83 1.48
N GLY A 94 -19.07 10.52 0.47
CA GLY A 94 -18.68 11.93 0.58
C GLY A 94 -17.19 12.15 0.90
N LEU A 95 -16.40 11.08 1.01
CA LEU A 95 -14.95 11.20 1.13
C LEU A 95 -14.38 11.91 -0.11
N SER A 96 -13.89 13.11 0.09
CA SER A 96 -13.23 13.90 -0.95
C SER A 96 -11.72 13.91 -0.71
N PRO A 97 -10.90 13.75 -1.76
CA PRO A 97 -9.46 13.91 -1.60
C PRO A 97 -9.13 15.36 -1.17
N PRO A 98 -8.10 15.57 -0.34
CA PRO A 98 -7.67 16.92 -0.01
C PRO A 98 -7.19 17.64 -1.27
N ALA A 99 -7.26 18.97 -1.27
CA ALA A 99 -6.80 19.81 -2.39
C ALA A 99 -5.34 19.53 -2.79
N LYS A 100 -4.53 19.03 -1.86
CA LYS A 100 -3.16 18.59 -2.10
C LYS A 100 -2.90 17.26 -1.42
N LEU A 101 -2.50 16.27 -2.21
CA LEU A 101 -2.05 14.97 -1.69
C LEU A 101 -0.61 15.06 -1.18
N SER A 102 -0.32 14.35 -0.08
CA SER A 102 1.05 14.17 0.42
C SER A 102 1.95 13.52 -0.65
N PRO A 103 3.27 13.77 -0.66
CA PRO A 103 4.18 13.03 -1.54
C PRO A 103 4.09 11.52 -1.26
N CYS A 104 4.00 10.71 -2.31
CA CYS A 104 4.01 9.25 -2.20
C CYS A 104 4.87 8.68 -3.34
N PRO A 105 5.95 7.94 -3.04
CA PRO A 105 6.94 7.53 -4.03
C PRO A 105 6.40 6.53 -5.05
N ILE A 106 5.30 5.84 -4.74
CA ILE A 106 4.68 4.85 -5.63
C ILE A 106 3.41 5.35 -6.31
N ARG A 107 3.00 6.62 -6.15
CA ARG A 107 1.67 7.09 -6.63
C ARG A 107 1.42 6.76 -8.10
N GLY A 108 2.41 7.00 -8.97
CA GLY A 108 2.31 6.73 -10.41
C GLY A 108 2.17 5.25 -10.79
N THR A 109 2.50 4.34 -9.88
CA THR A 109 2.42 2.89 -10.07
C THR A 109 1.57 2.20 -9.00
N CYS A 110 0.83 2.94 -8.17
CA CYS A 110 0.12 2.37 -7.02
C CYS A 110 -1.20 1.71 -7.44
N ARG A 111 -1.42 0.46 -7.01
CA ARG A 111 -2.66 -0.28 -7.29
C ARG A 111 -3.91 0.44 -6.78
N TRP A 112 -3.88 0.95 -5.54
CA TRP A 112 -5.05 1.63 -4.97
C TRP A 112 -5.36 2.94 -5.68
N PHE A 113 -4.33 3.70 -6.05
CA PHE A 113 -4.51 4.93 -6.83
C PHE A 113 -4.97 4.65 -8.26
N ALA A 114 -4.44 3.61 -8.92
CA ALA A 114 -4.89 3.23 -10.25
C ALA A 114 -6.36 2.78 -10.26
N GLN A 115 -6.85 2.22 -9.15
CA GLN A 115 -8.22 1.73 -9.03
C GLN A 115 -9.22 2.83 -8.64
N GLU A 116 -8.93 3.60 -7.59
CA GLU A 116 -9.88 4.53 -6.97
C GLU A 116 -9.42 5.99 -7.08
N GLY A 117 -8.27 6.26 -7.71
CA GLY A 117 -7.74 7.61 -7.89
C GLY A 117 -7.31 8.30 -6.59
N PRO A 118 -7.41 9.64 -6.53
CA PRO A 118 -6.98 10.44 -5.38
C PRO A 118 -7.68 10.09 -4.06
N VAL A 119 -8.93 9.64 -4.08
CA VAL A 119 -9.66 9.30 -2.84
C VAL A 119 -9.01 8.11 -2.12
N ALA A 120 -8.38 7.19 -2.87
CA ALA A 120 -7.59 6.10 -2.33
C ALA A 120 -6.42 6.56 -1.46
N CYS A 121 -5.83 7.72 -1.79
CA CYS A 121 -4.70 8.26 -1.05
C CYS A 121 -5.10 8.78 0.33
N THR A 122 -6.34 9.28 0.49
CA THR A 122 -6.88 9.67 1.80
C THR A 122 -6.99 8.44 2.69
N ALA A 123 -7.66 7.39 2.19
CA ALA A 123 -7.75 6.11 2.87
C ALA A 123 -6.38 5.51 3.22
N CYS A 124 -5.41 5.59 2.30
CA CYS A 124 -4.06 5.04 2.50
C CYS A 124 -3.28 5.74 3.62
N ALA A 125 -3.57 7.02 3.91
CA ALA A 125 -2.92 7.78 4.99
C ALA A 125 -3.54 7.49 6.37
N GLU A 126 -4.84 7.19 6.40
CA GLU A 126 -5.62 6.93 7.62
C GLU A 126 -5.58 5.46 8.07
N VAL A 127 -5.30 4.53 7.15
CA VAL A 127 -5.25 3.10 7.47
C VAL A 127 -3.83 2.67 7.83
N LEU A 128 -3.61 2.40 9.12
CA LEU A 128 -2.57 1.48 9.55
C LEU A 128 -2.99 0.06 9.16
N THR A 129 -2.09 -0.70 8.55
CA THR A 129 -2.36 -2.12 8.25
C THR A 129 -2.32 -2.90 9.56
N ASP A 130 -3.44 -2.89 10.28
CA ASP A 130 -3.65 -3.71 11.47
C ASP A 130 -3.87 -5.17 11.02
N THR A 131 -2.93 -6.05 11.33
CA THR A 131 -3.02 -7.50 11.08
C THR A 131 -3.51 -8.30 12.28
N ARG A 132 -4.16 -7.67 13.27
CA ARG A 132 -4.68 -8.40 14.44
C ARG A 132 -5.73 -9.43 14.04
N GLU A 133 -5.45 -10.70 14.34
CA GLU A 133 -6.02 -11.29 15.55
C GLU A 133 -4.85 -11.61 16.52
N PRO A 134 -4.79 -11.02 17.73
CA PRO A 134 -3.99 -11.61 18.81
C PRO A 134 -4.79 -12.77 19.42
N ALA A 135 -4.19 -13.95 19.49
CA ALA A 135 -4.63 -15.01 20.39
C ALA A 135 -4.13 -14.72 21.81
#